data_AF-A0A967J330-F1
#
_entry.id   AF-A0A967J330-F1
#
_cell.length_a   1.000
_cell.length_b   1.000
_cell.length_c   1.000
_cell.angle_alpha   90.00
_cell.angle_beta   90.00
_cell.angle_gamma   90.00
#
_symmetry.space_group_name_H-M   'P 1'
#
loop_
_entity.id
_entity.type
_entity.pdbx_description
1 polymer ?
#
loop_
_entity_poly.entity_id
_entity_poly.type
_entity_poly.pdbx_seq_one_letter_code
_entity_poly.pdbx_strand_id
1 'polypeptide(L)'
;AAVTLAKTLGISDLVIGLTVVAVGTSLPELAASLASALKREHDIAVGNVIGSNMFNLLAVMGVAAMLSPGAVDEDLLRRDYPVMLGLSLAFFVLAYRFLGGRIINRAEGGVLLLAFAVYEVWLYVSA
;
A
#
# COMPACT_ATOMS: atom_id res chain seq x y z
N ALA A 1 -2.21 10.99 -19.77
CA ALA A 1 -1.40 10.29 -20.81
C ALA A 1 -1.43 8.77 -20.62
N ALA A 2 -0.95 8.22 -19.51
CA ALA A 2 -0.94 6.76 -19.28
C ALA A 2 -2.36 6.12 -19.23
N VAL A 3 -3.32 6.76 -18.55
CA VAL A 3 -4.74 6.33 -18.51
C VAL A 3 -5.35 6.30 -19.91
N THR A 4 -5.08 7.33 -20.72
CA THR A 4 -5.57 7.43 -22.10
C THR A 4 -4.99 6.33 -22.99
N LEU A 5 -3.70 6.00 -22.83
CA LEU A 5 -3.02 4.95 -23.59
C LEU A 5 -3.55 3.55 -23.22
N ALA A 6 -3.80 3.31 -21.94
CA ALA A 6 -4.33 2.03 -21.47
C ALA A 6 -5.80 1.83 -21.86
N LYS A 7 -6.61 2.90 -21.89
CA LYS A 7 -7.97 2.87 -22.48
C LYS A 7 -7.94 2.55 -23.97
N THR A 8 -6.99 3.09 -24.73
CA THR A 8 -6.84 2.74 -26.17
C THR A 8 -6.39 1.30 -26.39
N LEU A 9 -5.81 0.65 -25.39
CA LEU A 9 -5.44 -0.77 -25.41
C LEU A 9 -6.54 -1.70 -24.87
N GLY A 10 -7.73 -1.18 -24.56
CA GLY A 10 -8.87 -1.97 -24.07
C GLY A 10 -8.75 -2.40 -22.61
N ILE A 11 -7.84 -1.79 -21.84
CA ILE A 11 -7.66 -2.08 -20.42
C ILE A 11 -8.74 -1.32 -19.63
N SER A 12 -9.44 -2.02 -18.73
CA SER A 12 -10.51 -1.42 -17.94
C SER A 12 -9.97 -0.36 -16.97
N ASP A 13 -10.79 0.65 -16.66
CA ASP A 13 -10.47 1.71 -15.69
C ASP A 13 -10.04 1.15 -14.33
N LEU A 14 -10.62 0.01 -13.93
CA LEU A 14 -10.30 -0.72 -12.71
C LEU A 14 -8.86 -1.27 -12.75
N VAL A 15 -8.45 -1.91 -13.84
CA VAL A 15 -7.09 -2.44 -13.99
C VAL A 15 -6.07 -1.30 -14.05
N ILE A 16 -6.38 -0.18 -14.72
CA ILE A 16 -5.50 1.00 -14.77
C ILE A 16 -5.30 1.61 -13.38
N GLY A 17 -6.39 1.76 -12.63
CA GLY A 17 -6.38 2.25 -11.25
C GLY A 17 -5.56 1.35 -10.32
N LEU A 18 -5.80 0.04 -10.38
CA LEU A 18 -5.17 -0.95 -9.50
C LEU A 18 -3.70 -1.23 -9.84
N THR A 19 -3.28 -1.05 -11.10
CA THR A 19 -1.91 -1.39 -11.54
C THR A 19 -1.09 -0.14 -11.86
N VAL A 20 -1.34 0.53 -12.98
CA VAL A 20 -0.47 1.61 -13.48
C VAL A 20 -0.45 2.81 -12.54
N VAL A 21 -1.61 3.18 -11.98
CA VAL A 21 -1.70 4.34 -11.07
C VAL A 21 -1.24 3.96 -9.67
N ALA A 22 -1.78 2.90 -9.07
CA ALA A 22 -1.42 2.49 -7.70
C ALA A 22 0.06 2.08 -7.55
N VAL A 23 0.60 1.32 -8.52
CA VAL A 23 2.03 0.99 -8.56
C VAL A 23 2.83 2.24 -8.92
N GLY A 24 2.37 3.03 -9.89
CA GLY A 24 3.05 4.26 -10.33
C GLY A 24 3.30 5.28 -9.22
N THR A 25 2.33 5.48 -8.32
CA THR A 25 2.45 6.42 -7.20
C THR A 25 3.26 5.87 -6.04
N SER A 26 3.36 4.56 -5.86
CA SER A 26 4.08 3.91 -4.74
C SER A 26 5.47 3.40 -5.13
N LEU A 27 5.81 3.44 -6.43
CA LEU A 27 7.11 3.01 -6.96
C LEU A 27 8.29 3.84 -6.41
N PRO A 28 8.22 5.18 -6.32
CA PRO A 28 9.29 5.98 -5.71
C PRO A 28 9.57 5.58 -4.27
N GLU A 29 8.53 5.33 -3.49
CA GLU A 29 8.58 4.92 -2.09
C GLU A 29 9.15 3.51 -1.96
N LEU A 30 8.71 2.59 -2.82
CA LEU A 30 9.27 1.23 -2.89
C LEU A 30 10.77 1.27 -3.22
N ALA A 31 11.16 2.10 -4.19
CA ALA A 31 12.56 2.27 -4.57
C ALA A 31 13.40 2.87 -3.42
N ALA A 32 12.87 3.87 -2.72
CA ALA A 32 13.52 4.47 -1.55
C ALA A 32 13.68 3.46 -0.40
N SER A 33 12.61 2.74 -0.02
CA SER A 33 12.65 1.70 1.01
C SER A 33 13.60 0.56 0.64
N LEU A 34 13.62 0.12 -0.62
CA LEU A 34 14.52 -0.92 -1.10
C LEU A 34 15.98 -0.44 -1.06
N ALA A 35 16.26 0.79 -1.51
CA ALA A 35 17.60 1.35 -1.48
C ALA A 35 18.14 1.47 -0.04
N SER A 36 17.33 1.94 0.91
CA SER A 36 17.69 1.98 2.33
C SER A 36 17.88 0.59 2.93
N ALA A 37 17.03 -0.38 2.58
CA ALA A 37 17.18 -1.76 3.02
C ALA A 37 18.48 -2.41 2.50
N LEU A 38 18.86 -2.15 1.23
CA LEU A 38 20.12 -2.63 0.63
C LEU A 38 21.35 -1.99 1.30
N LYS A 39 21.24 -0.75 1.76
CA LYS A 39 22.28 -0.06 2.55
C LYS A 39 22.33 -0.48 4.02
N ARG A 40 21.48 -1.44 4.44
CA ARG A 40 21.29 -1.86 5.84
C ARG A 40 20.77 -0.76 6.78
N GLU A 41 20.13 0.26 6.21
CA GLU A 41 19.46 1.34 6.93
C GLU A 41 18.00 0.97 7.19
N HIS A 42 17.77 -0.11 7.94
CA HIS A 42 16.44 -0.68 8.16
C HIS A 42 15.47 0.30 8.84
N ASP A 43 15.96 1.15 9.74
CA ASP A 43 15.16 2.18 10.41
C ASP A 43 14.60 3.21 9.41
N ILE A 44 15.38 3.59 8.40
CA ILE A 44 14.95 4.52 7.34
C ILE A 44 13.93 3.84 6.43
N ALA A 45 14.15 2.58 6.07
CA ALA A 45 13.21 1.82 5.24
C ALA A 45 11.82 1.70 5.91
N VAL A 46 11.78 1.41 7.21
CA VAL A 46 10.52 1.36 7.99
C VAL A 46 9.90 2.75 8.14
N GLY A 47 10.72 3.77 8.42
CA GLY A 47 10.27 5.16 8.52
C GLY A 47 9.60 5.65 7.24
N ASN A 48 10.16 5.29 6.07
CA ASN A 48 9.57 5.61 4.77
C ASN A 48 8.21 4.94 4.58
N VAL A 49 8.07 3.63 4.87
CA VAL A 49 6.80 2.91 4.74
C VAL A 49 5.70 3.51 5.62
N ILE A 50 6.01 3.78 6.90
CA ILE A 50 5.04 4.34 7.84
C ILE A 50 4.70 5.79 7.45
N GLY A 51 5.72 6.61 7.17
CA GLY A 51 5.57 8.02 6.85
C GLY A 51 4.74 8.26 5.59
N SER A 52 5.01 7.53 4.51
CA SER A 52 4.28 7.67 3.25
C SER A 52 2.81 7.26 3.38
N ASN A 53 2.51 6.20 4.14
CA ASN A 53 1.12 5.80 4.39
C ASN A 53 0.36 6.83 5.24
N MET A 54 1.02 7.39 6.27
CA MET A 54 0.43 8.48 7.06
C MET A 54 0.18 9.73 6.21
N PHE A 55 1.12 10.10 5.34
CA PHE A 55 0.97 11.24 4.44
C PHE A 55 -0.18 11.02 3.44
N ASN A 56 -0.29 9.83 2.86
CA ASN A 56 -1.37 9.51 1.94
C ASN A 56 -2.75 9.58 2.60
N LEU A 57 -2.89 9.08 3.84
CA LEU A 57 -4.17 9.12 4.56
C LEU A 57 -4.52 10.53 5.06
N LEU A 58 -3.55 11.24 5.65
CA LEU A 58 -3.83 12.51 6.32
C LEU A 58 -3.79 13.69 5.36
N ALA A 59 -2.77 13.76 4.51
CA ALA A 59 -2.58 14.89 3.60
C ALA A 59 -3.34 14.67 2.30
N VAL A 60 -3.06 13.59 1.57
CA VAL A 60 -3.65 13.40 0.23
C VAL A 60 -5.16 13.16 0.34
N MET A 61 -5.58 12.15 1.10
CA MET A 61 -7.00 11.82 1.26
C MET A 61 -7.74 12.87 2.09
N GLY A 62 -7.13 13.42 3.15
CA GLY A 62 -7.73 14.48 3.96
C GLY A 62 -8.02 15.75 3.15
N VAL A 63 -7.04 16.23 2.36
CA VAL A 63 -7.25 17.40 1.50
C VAL A 63 -8.25 17.09 0.38
N ALA A 64 -8.19 15.91 -0.24
CA ALA A 64 -9.16 15.51 -1.26
C ALA A 64 -10.60 15.51 -0.72
N ALA A 65 -10.81 14.99 0.49
CA ALA A 65 -12.12 14.97 1.16
C ALA A 65 -12.62 16.38 1.51
N MET A 66 -11.73 17.31 1.86
CA MET A 66 -12.10 18.72 2.09
C MET A 66 -12.50 19.44 0.81
N LEU A 67 -11.83 19.16 -0.31
CA LEU A 67 -12.09 19.81 -1.59
C LEU A 67 -13.33 19.24 -2.30
N SER A 68 -13.56 17.93 -2.21
CA SER A 68 -14.68 17.25 -2.84
C SER A 68 -15.27 16.21 -1.88
N PRO A 69 -16.16 16.64 -0.97
CA PRO A 69 -16.88 15.73 -0.10
C PRO A 69 -17.82 14.86 -0.95
N GLY A 70 -17.51 13.57 -1.03
CA GLY A 70 -18.30 12.57 -1.77
C GLY A 70 -18.75 11.43 -0.87
N ALA A 71 -19.72 10.65 -1.32
CA ALA A 71 -20.08 9.39 -0.68
C ALA A 71 -18.92 8.40 -0.85
N VAL A 72 -18.51 7.76 0.25
CA VAL A 72 -17.54 6.67 0.22
C VAL A 72 -18.30 5.39 -0.11
N ASP A 73 -17.73 4.57 -1.00
CA ASP A 73 -18.30 3.28 -1.35
C ASP A 73 -18.41 2.37 -0.12
N GLU A 74 -19.52 1.65 0.01
CA GLU A 74 -19.80 0.79 1.17
C GLU A 74 -18.82 -0.40 1.22
N ASP A 75 -18.40 -0.88 0.05
CA ASP A 75 -17.39 -1.94 -0.08
C ASP A 75 -16.02 -1.45 0.42
N LEU A 76 -15.65 -0.21 0.13
CA LEU A 76 -14.41 0.40 0.65
C LEU A 76 -14.40 0.40 2.19
N LEU A 77 -15.52 0.80 2.80
CA LEU A 77 -15.65 0.91 4.27
C LEU A 77 -15.69 -0.45 4.97
N ARG A 78 -16.36 -1.45 4.40
CA ARG A 78 -16.56 -2.75 5.06
C ARG A 78 -15.51 -3.79 4.71
N ARG A 79 -14.87 -3.68 3.55
CA ARG A 79 -13.90 -4.65 3.05
C ARG A 79 -12.48 -4.09 3.10
N ASP A 80 -12.24 -2.98 2.40
CA ASP A 80 -10.88 -2.55 2.09
C ASP A 80 -10.21 -1.88 3.29
N TYR A 81 -10.91 -0.98 4.00
CA TYR A 81 -10.38 -0.31 5.20
C TYR A 81 -10.04 -1.28 6.34
N PRO A 82 -10.91 -2.26 6.71
CA PRO A 82 -10.57 -3.22 7.75
C PRO A 82 -9.38 -4.12 7.38
N VAL A 83 -9.26 -4.54 6.12
CA VAL A 83 -8.11 -5.33 5.66
C VAL A 83 -6.83 -4.50 5.69
N MET A 84 -6.88 -3.25 5.21
CA MET A 84 -5.75 -2.32 5.27
C MET A 84 -5.28 -2.08 6.70
N LEU A 85 -6.23 -1.89 7.64
CA LEU A 85 -5.92 -1.72 9.06
C LEU A 85 -5.30 -2.99 9.65
N GLY A 86 -5.84 -4.16 9.33
CA GLY A 86 -5.33 -5.45 9.79
C GLY A 86 -3.90 -5.71 9.30
N LEU A 87 -3.62 -5.46 8.02
CA LEU A 87 -2.27 -5.56 7.45
C LEU A 87 -1.30 -4.54 8.05
N SER A 88 -1.76 -3.31 8.29
CA SER A 88 -0.94 -2.27 8.93
C SER A 88 -0.58 -2.63 10.38
N LEU A 89 -1.53 -3.19 11.13
CA LEU A 89 -1.30 -3.67 12.49
C LEU A 89 -0.38 -4.90 12.50
N ALA A 90 -0.58 -5.84 11.57
CA ALA A 90 0.32 -6.98 11.43
C ALA A 90 1.75 -6.53 11.11
N PHE A 91 1.91 -5.59 10.16
CA PHE A 91 3.20 -4.97 9.88
C PHE A 91 3.79 -4.30 11.13
N PHE A 92 2.99 -3.53 11.87
CA PHE A 92 3.43 -2.88 13.10
C PHE A 92 3.89 -3.89 14.16
N VAL A 93 3.14 -4.96 14.41
CA VAL A 93 3.50 -6.00 15.39
C VAL A 93 4.78 -6.73 14.97
N LEU A 94 4.93 -7.05 13.69
CA LEU A 94 6.13 -7.71 13.17
C LEU A 94 7.35 -6.80 13.19
N ALA A 95 7.18 -5.50 12.88
CA ALA A 95 8.24 -4.51 12.92
C ALA A 95 8.62 -4.13 14.37
N TYR A 96 7.66 -4.15 15.29
CA TYR A 96 7.79 -3.68 16.67
C TYR A 96 7.93 -4.87 17.64
N ARG A 97 9.06 -5.58 17.57
CA ARG A 97 9.34 -6.66 18.52
C ARG A 97 9.83 -6.10 19.85
N PHE A 98 8.99 -6.21 20.88
CA PHE A 98 9.21 -5.74 22.25
C PHE A 98 10.52 -6.25 22.92
N LEU A 99 11.16 -7.31 22.41
CA LEU A 99 12.27 -8.01 23.10
C LEU A 99 13.58 -8.19 22.31
N GLY A 100 13.78 -7.52 21.16
CA GLY A 100 15.12 -7.44 20.55
C GLY A 100 15.19 -7.61 19.04
N GLY A 101 15.83 -6.62 18.41
CA GLY A 101 16.20 -6.57 17.00
C GLY A 101 15.11 -5.97 16.10
N ARG A 102 15.33 -4.72 15.63
CA ARG A 102 14.45 -3.94 14.74
C ARG A 102 14.53 -4.42 13.27
N ILE A 103 14.29 -5.70 13.00
CA ILE A 103 14.49 -6.23 11.64
C ILE A 103 13.39 -7.23 11.31
N ILE A 104 12.52 -6.87 10.37
CA ILE A 104 11.64 -7.81 9.67
C ILE A 104 12.54 -8.83 8.96
N ASN A 105 12.45 -10.08 9.35
CA ASN A 105 13.23 -11.15 8.73
C ASN A 105 12.61 -11.58 7.39
N ARG A 106 13.34 -12.37 6.60
CA ARG A 106 12.88 -12.81 5.27
C ARG A 106 11.58 -13.61 5.30
N ALA A 107 11.33 -14.35 6.39
CA ALA A 107 10.09 -15.13 6.54
C ALA A 107 8.90 -14.23 6.85
N GLU A 108 9.05 -13.28 7.78
CA GLU A 108 8.03 -12.27 8.11
C GLU A 108 7.69 -11.41 6.89
N GLY A 109 8.71 -10.96 6.13
CA GLY A 109 8.50 -10.27 4.86
C GLY A 109 7.80 -11.15 3.81
N GLY A 110 8.14 -12.44 3.76
CA GLY A 110 7.46 -13.41 2.89
C GLY A 110 5.97 -13.60 3.24
N VAL A 111 5.64 -13.64 4.54
CA VAL A 111 4.25 -13.71 5.01
C VAL A 111 3.47 -12.46 4.62
N LEU A 112 4.05 -11.27 4.81
CA LEU A 112 3.42 -10.01 4.42
C LEU A 112 3.21 -9.91 2.91
N LEU A 113 4.20 -10.32 2.10
CA LEU A 113 4.07 -10.38 0.64
C LEU A 113 3.00 -11.37 0.19
N LEU A 114 2.92 -12.54 0.84
CA LEU A 114 1.91 -13.54 0.52
C LEU A 114 0.51 -13.04 0.89
N ALA A 115 0.35 -12.38 2.04
CA ALA A 115 -0.91 -11.77 2.43
C ALA A 115 -1.35 -10.68 1.44
N PHE A 116 -0.42 -9.85 0.97
CA PHE A 116 -0.66 -8.86 -0.08
C PHE A 116 -1.10 -9.53 -1.40
N ALA A 117 -0.38 -10.54 -1.87
CA ALA A 117 -0.73 -11.25 -3.10
C ALA A 117 -2.09 -11.95 -3.02
N VAL A 118 -2.42 -12.58 -1.88
CA VAL A 118 -3.72 -13.21 -1.66
C VAL A 118 -4.83 -12.18 -1.67
N TYR A 119 -4.63 -11.02 -1.05
CA TYR A 119 -5.61 -9.94 -1.04
C TYR A 119 -5.86 -9.39 -2.44
N GLU A 120 -4.82 -9.12 -3.22
CA GLU A 120 -4.93 -8.66 -4.62
C GLU A 120 -5.69 -9.66 -5.49
N VAL A 121 -5.38 -10.96 -5.37
CA VAL A 121 -6.09 -12.02 -6.11
C VAL A 121 -7.56 -12.10 -5.68
N TRP A 122 -7.83 -12.04 -4.37
CA TRP A 122 -9.19 -12.08 -3.86
C TRP A 122 -10.01 -10.87 -4.32
N LEU A 123 -9.41 -9.68 -4.31
CA LEU A 123 -10.02 -8.46 -4.82
C LEU A 123 -10.33 -8.59 -6.32
N TYR A 124 -9.39 -9.12 -7.11
CA TYR A 124 -9.59 -9.31 -8.55
C TYR A 124 -10.71 -10.30 -8.90
N VAL A 125 -10.88 -11.36 -8.10
CA VAL A 125 -11.94 -12.36 -8.31
C VAL A 125 -13.30 -11.87 -7.80
N SER A 126 -13.31 -10.98 -6.81
CA SER A 126 -14.53 -10.48 -6.16
C SER A 126 -15.04 -9.15 -6.76
N ALA A 127 -14.27 -8.52 -7.65
CA ALA A 127 -14.63 -7.33 -8.41
C ALA A 127 -15.21 -7.68 -9.79
#